data_AF-A0A0M0K9P3-F1
#
_entry.id   AF-A0A0M0K9P3-F1
#
_cell.length_a   1.000
_cell.length_b   1.000
_cell.length_c   1.000
_cell.angle_alpha   90.00
_cell.angle_beta   90.00
_cell.angle_gamma   90.00
#
_symmetry.space_group_name_H-M   'P 1'
#
loop_
_entity.id
_entity.type
_entity.pdbx_description
1 polymer ?
#
loop_
_entity_poly.entity_id
_entity_poly.type
_entity_poly.pdbx_seq_one_letter_code
_entity_poly.pdbx_strand_id
1 'polypeptide(L)'
;MVDKQPGMAYALSGFVLHVGERCPVLWECLLARLQASCCYCVPYYPEKTTGNTDEFKKRLGYTQGETKKDFYARMAGYVTLYAALLQQSSIAQFPPQSAGNALFDRTRPDAKMQTRPVQGGFAPKGVSPMARAWAWLARLLNHPPGNITATILLAFLKPCARALSRAYPTQFSKLLSFLQTTYLAKIRGMVAGQGNPAEEEAARVNLVSWLTDTNALLAKGGRVPEPKEADMPEYKPPDDLSDTKGTFD
;
A
#
# COMPACT_ATOMS: atom_id res chain seq x y z
N MET A 1 -1.95 9.47 -10.21
CA MET A 1 -1.00 8.48 -10.75
C MET A 1 -1.26 7.06 -10.26
N VAL A 2 -1.15 6.77 -8.95
CA VAL A 2 -1.39 5.42 -8.40
C VAL A 2 -2.88 5.00 -8.45
N ASP A 3 -3.79 5.97 -8.34
CA ASP A 3 -5.22 5.82 -8.55
C ASP A 3 -5.57 5.28 -9.95
N LYS A 4 -4.85 5.73 -10.99
CA LYS A 4 -5.06 5.32 -12.39
C LYS A 4 -4.33 4.01 -12.72
N GLN A 5 -3.14 3.81 -12.15
CA GLN A 5 -2.32 2.63 -12.37
C GLN A 5 -1.72 2.14 -11.04
N PRO A 6 -2.36 1.18 -10.35
CA PRO A 6 -1.90 0.69 -9.06
C PRO A 6 -0.48 0.10 -9.10
N GLY A 7 -0.05 -0.43 -10.24
CA GLY A 7 1.31 -0.93 -10.45
C GLY A 7 2.39 0.13 -10.21
N MET A 8 2.08 1.41 -10.47
CA MET A 8 3.03 2.53 -10.25
C MET A 8 3.41 2.70 -8.78
N ALA A 9 2.60 2.17 -7.85
CA ALA A 9 2.94 2.16 -6.45
C ALA A 9 4.27 1.43 -6.19
N TYR A 10 4.57 0.35 -6.92
CA TYR A 10 5.82 -0.41 -6.77
C TYR A 10 7.02 0.32 -7.37
N ALA A 11 6.87 0.93 -8.53
CA ALA A 11 7.94 1.71 -9.15
C ALA A 11 8.34 2.89 -8.25
N LEU A 12 7.34 3.64 -7.77
CA LEU A 12 7.56 4.76 -6.85
C LEU A 12 8.16 4.30 -5.52
N SER A 13 7.69 3.18 -4.99
CA SER A 13 8.19 2.65 -3.73
C SER A 13 9.66 2.22 -3.85
N GLY A 14 10.05 1.62 -4.97
CA GLY A 14 11.43 1.20 -5.23
C GLY A 14 12.35 2.40 -5.35
N PHE A 15 11.90 3.43 -6.08
CA PHE A 15 12.59 4.71 -6.18
C PHE A 15 12.79 5.35 -4.79
N VAL A 16 11.72 5.45 -3.99
CA VAL A 16 11.77 6.03 -2.65
C VAL A 16 12.74 5.27 -1.76
N LEU A 17 12.76 3.94 -1.82
CA LEU A 17 13.70 3.13 -1.02
C LEU A 17 15.14 3.38 -1.45
N HIS A 18 15.41 3.43 -2.74
CA HIS A 18 16.75 3.69 -3.26
C HIS A 18 17.27 5.09 -2.89
N VAL A 19 16.44 6.12 -3.05
CA VAL A 19 16.80 7.48 -2.65
C VAL A 19 16.89 7.58 -1.12
N GLY A 20 16.02 6.86 -0.39
CA GLY A 20 16.02 6.79 1.07
C GLY A 20 17.30 6.20 1.66
N GLU A 21 17.98 5.28 0.96
CA GLU A 21 19.30 4.79 1.35
C GLU A 21 20.36 5.89 1.35
N ARG A 22 20.26 6.85 0.42
CA ARG A 22 21.18 8.00 0.32
C ARG A 22 20.74 9.16 1.22
N CYS A 23 19.44 9.27 1.49
CA CYS A 23 18.84 10.34 2.28
C CYS A 23 17.80 9.78 3.27
N PRO A 24 18.22 9.33 4.47
CA PRO A 24 17.32 8.69 5.44
C PRO A 24 16.15 9.57 5.89
N VAL A 25 16.34 10.90 5.92
CA VAL A 25 15.31 11.88 6.29
C VAL A 25 14.14 11.90 5.31
N LEU A 26 14.35 11.49 4.05
CA LEU A 26 13.31 11.45 3.03
C LEU A 26 12.10 10.65 3.51
N TRP A 27 12.34 9.53 4.19
CA TRP A 27 11.26 8.67 4.64
C TRP A 27 10.36 9.35 5.68
N GLU A 28 10.94 9.99 6.69
CA GLU A 28 10.17 10.67 7.75
C GLU A 28 9.33 11.80 7.15
N CYS A 29 9.92 12.58 6.25
CA CYS A 29 9.22 13.64 5.51
C CYS A 29 8.10 13.08 4.62
N LEU A 30 8.34 11.98 3.90
CA LEU A 30 7.35 11.35 3.04
C LEU A 30 6.19 10.77 3.86
N LEU A 31 6.48 10.05 4.94
CA LEU A 31 5.46 9.49 5.83
C LEU A 31 4.63 10.61 6.45
N ALA A 32 5.27 11.67 6.96
CA ALA A 32 4.56 12.83 7.50
C ALA A 32 3.64 13.47 6.45
N ARG A 33 4.13 13.63 5.21
CA ARG A 33 3.32 14.17 4.12
C ARG A 33 2.17 13.24 3.72
N LEU A 34 2.40 11.93 3.68
CA LEU A 34 1.35 10.94 3.40
C LEU A 34 0.25 10.96 4.45
N GLN A 35 0.62 11.02 5.73
CA GLN A 35 -0.34 11.06 6.84
C GLN A 35 -1.09 12.39 6.91
N ALA A 36 -0.43 13.51 6.57
CA ALA A 36 -1.08 14.82 6.46
C ALA A 36 -2.08 14.88 5.29
N SER A 37 -1.78 14.21 4.17
CA SER A 37 -2.65 14.17 2.99
C SER A 37 -3.75 13.10 3.06
N CYS A 38 -3.54 12.03 3.85
CA CYS A 38 -4.43 10.88 3.95
C CYS A 38 -4.46 10.33 5.38
N CYS A 39 -5.51 10.66 6.13
CA CYS A 39 -5.72 10.16 7.49
C CYS A 39 -5.82 8.62 7.57
N TYR A 40 -6.21 7.97 6.48
CA TYR A 40 -6.33 6.52 6.38
C TYR A 40 -4.97 5.78 6.32
N CYS A 41 -3.85 6.50 6.18
CA CYS A 41 -2.52 5.92 6.40
C CYS A 41 -2.22 5.63 7.89
N VAL A 42 -2.95 6.24 8.83
CA VAL A 42 -2.86 6.04 10.30
C VAL A 42 -4.03 5.19 10.87
N PRO A 43 -4.86 4.60 9.99
CA PRO A 43 -6.24 4.15 10.19
C PRO A 43 -7.08 4.93 11.21
N TYR A 44 -7.04 6.25 11.13
CA TYR A 44 -7.85 7.11 11.98
C TYR A 44 -9.13 7.54 11.25
N TYR A 45 -10.29 7.28 11.86
CA TYR A 45 -11.60 7.76 11.39
C TYR A 45 -12.04 8.97 12.21
N PRO A 46 -12.03 10.19 11.65
CA PRO A 46 -12.55 11.35 12.35
C PRO A 46 -14.05 11.20 12.64
N GLU A 47 -14.45 11.48 13.86
CA GLU A 47 -15.87 11.49 14.23
C GLU A 47 -16.61 12.65 13.55
N LYS A 48 -17.86 12.41 13.16
CA LYS A 48 -18.69 13.44 12.52
C LYS A 48 -19.17 14.42 13.58
N THR A 49 -18.62 15.63 13.57
CA THR A 49 -19.08 16.72 14.44
C THR A 49 -20.47 17.20 14.01
N THR A 50 -21.37 17.41 14.97
CA THR A 50 -22.71 17.98 14.78
C THR A 50 -22.59 19.43 14.31
N GLY A 51 -22.85 19.71 13.02
CA GLY A 51 -23.17 21.07 12.58
C GLY A 51 -22.62 21.52 11.23
N ASN A 52 -21.54 20.94 10.68
CA ASN A 52 -21.00 21.43 9.41
C ASN A 52 -20.39 20.33 8.53
N THR A 53 -21.16 19.87 7.53
CA THR A 53 -20.74 18.84 6.57
C THR A 53 -19.48 19.24 5.79
N ASP A 54 -19.31 20.52 5.48
CA ASP A 54 -18.15 21.01 4.73
C ASP A 54 -16.89 21.10 5.59
N GLU A 55 -17.02 21.47 6.86
CA GLU A 55 -15.90 21.41 7.80
C GLU A 55 -15.45 19.96 8.02
N PHE A 56 -16.40 19.03 8.14
CA PHE A 56 -16.11 17.61 8.24
C PHE A 56 -15.40 17.07 6.99
N LYS A 57 -15.87 17.41 5.79
CA LYS A 57 -15.20 17.07 4.52
C LYS A 57 -13.78 17.63 4.47
N LYS A 58 -13.57 18.88 4.90
CA LYS A 58 -12.24 19.50 4.97
C LYS A 58 -11.32 18.74 5.93
N ARG A 59 -11.81 18.34 7.10
CA ARG A 59 -11.07 17.51 8.08
C ARG A 59 -10.73 16.12 7.55
N LEU A 60 -11.60 15.52 6.72
CA LEU A 60 -11.33 14.26 6.02
C LEU A 60 -10.30 14.40 4.88
N GLY A 61 -10.01 15.64 4.45
CA GLY A 61 -9.06 15.91 3.37
C GLY A 61 -9.67 16.01 1.98
N TYR A 62 -10.98 16.29 1.86
CA TYR A 62 -11.60 16.64 0.58
C TYR A 62 -11.01 17.93 0.02
N THR A 63 -10.79 17.96 -1.30
CA THR A 63 -10.47 19.21 -2.01
C THR A 63 -11.73 19.92 -2.48
N GLN A 64 -11.65 21.23 -2.73
CA GLN A 64 -12.80 22.00 -3.20
C GLN A 64 -13.32 21.45 -4.53
N GLY A 65 -14.64 21.20 -4.62
CA GLY A 65 -15.29 20.68 -5.83
C GLY A 65 -15.01 19.19 -6.14
N GLU A 66 -14.34 18.46 -5.25
CA GLU A 66 -14.01 17.04 -5.49
C GLU A 66 -15.24 16.14 -5.33
N THR A 67 -15.44 15.24 -6.30
CA THR A 67 -16.49 14.23 -6.21
C THR A 67 -16.13 13.15 -5.19
N LYS A 68 -17.12 12.44 -4.66
CA LYS A 68 -16.89 11.33 -3.71
C LYS A 68 -16.04 10.22 -4.34
N LYS A 69 -16.27 9.92 -5.62
CA LYS A 69 -15.49 8.96 -6.41
C LYS A 69 -14.02 9.32 -6.48
N ASP A 70 -13.73 10.57 -6.83
CA ASP A 70 -12.36 11.06 -6.99
C ASP A 70 -11.63 11.08 -5.64
N PHE A 71 -12.32 11.48 -4.57
CA PHE A 71 -11.81 11.37 -3.21
C PHE A 71 -11.45 9.93 -2.86
N TYR A 72 -12.32 8.95 -3.15
CA TYR A 72 -12.09 7.54 -2.84
C TYR A 72 -10.89 7.00 -3.61
N ALA A 73 -10.79 7.33 -4.90
CA ALA A 73 -9.66 6.93 -5.75
C ALA A 73 -8.34 7.53 -5.24
N ARG A 74 -8.33 8.81 -4.86
CA ARG A 74 -7.16 9.50 -4.33
C ARG A 74 -6.70 8.91 -2.99
N MET A 75 -7.62 8.71 -2.05
CA MET A 75 -7.33 8.08 -0.75
C MET A 75 -6.83 6.64 -0.90
N ALA A 76 -7.46 5.86 -1.78
CA ALA A 76 -7.01 4.51 -2.12
C ALA A 76 -5.59 4.53 -2.71
N GLY A 77 -5.27 5.51 -3.57
CA GLY A 77 -3.94 5.69 -4.14
C GLY A 77 -2.86 5.93 -3.08
N TYR A 78 -3.10 6.79 -2.09
CA TYR A 78 -2.18 7.01 -0.97
C TYR A 78 -1.95 5.75 -0.14
N VAL A 79 -3.03 5.03 0.17
CA VAL A 79 -2.97 3.80 0.97
C VAL A 79 -2.27 2.68 0.21
N THR A 80 -2.50 2.58 -1.11
CA THR A 80 -1.81 1.63 -1.99
C THR A 80 -0.31 1.93 -2.03
N LEU A 81 0.09 3.20 -2.16
CA LEU A 81 1.50 3.59 -2.12
C LEU A 81 2.13 3.25 -0.77
N TYR A 82 1.45 3.56 0.34
CA TYR A 82 1.93 3.20 1.68
C TYR A 82 2.08 1.68 1.88
N ALA A 83 1.13 0.89 1.38
CA ALA A 83 1.20 -0.58 1.44
C ALA A 83 2.32 -1.15 0.55
N ALA A 84 2.52 -0.60 -0.65
CA ALA A 84 3.61 -0.98 -1.54
C ALA A 84 4.99 -0.65 -0.94
N LEU A 85 5.11 0.50 -0.30
CA LEU A 85 6.31 0.90 0.44
C LEU A 85 6.64 -0.09 1.57
N LEU A 86 5.65 -0.49 2.37
CA LEU A 86 5.79 -1.53 3.40
C LEU A 86 6.24 -2.87 2.82
N GLN A 87 5.62 -3.29 1.72
CA GLN A 87 5.92 -4.53 1.00
C GLN A 87 7.36 -4.52 0.48
N GLN A 88 7.78 -3.51 -0.27
CA GLN A 88 9.12 -3.47 -0.85
C GLN A 88 10.21 -3.25 0.19
N SER A 89 9.92 -2.55 1.28
CA SER A 89 10.85 -2.46 2.42
C SER A 89 11.13 -3.81 3.08
N SER A 90 10.22 -4.78 2.94
CA SER A 90 10.46 -6.15 3.39
C SER A 90 11.30 -6.98 2.40
N ILE A 91 11.39 -6.54 1.13
CA ILE A 91 12.17 -7.19 0.07
C ILE A 91 13.57 -6.57 -0.05
N ALA A 92 13.71 -5.25 0.14
CA ALA A 92 14.99 -4.52 0.09
C ALA A 92 15.98 -4.89 1.21
N GLN A 93 15.66 -5.87 2.06
CA GLN A 93 16.58 -6.48 3.02
C GLN A 93 17.50 -7.55 2.37
N PHE A 94 17.38 -7.77 1.06
CA PHE A 94 18.37 -8.49 0.25
C PHE A 94 19.40 -7.49 -0.31
N PRO A 95 20.70 -7.83 -0.32
CA PRO A 95 21.77 -6.86 -0.57
C PRO A 95 21.64 -6.20 -1.95
N PRO A 96 22.12 -4.96 -2.10
CA PRO A 96 22.01 -4.21 -3.34
C PRO A 96 22.72 -4.96 -4.48
N GLN A 97 22.05 -5.04 -5.64
CA GLN A 97 22.58 -5.62 -6.89
C GLN A 97 23.81 -4.86 -7.42
N SER A 98 24.24 -3.77 -6.77
CA SER A 98 25.45 -3.03 -7.07
C SER A 98 26.74 -3.66 -6.51
N ALA A 99 26.66 -4.77 -5.80
CA ALA A 99 27.83 -5.62 -5.55
C ALA A 99 28.03 -6.53 -6.77
N GLY A 100 28.80 -6.06 -7.75
CA GLY A 100 29.14 -6.83 -8.94
C GLY A 100 29.65 -8.23 -8.60
N ASN A 101 29.18 -9.24 -9.33
CA ASN A 101 29.77 -10.57 -9.47
C ASN A 101 30.03 -11.40 -8.18
N ALA A 102 29.15 -11.36 -7.19
CA ALA A 102 29.11 -12.44 -6.19
C ALA A 102 28.24 -13.60 -6.72
N LEU A 103 28.89 -14.53 -7.42
CA LEU A 103 28.36 -15.86 -7.75
C LEU A 103 27.69 -16.45 -6.49
N PHE A 104 26.38 -16.70 -6.54
CA PHE A 104 25.61 -17.25 -5.43
C PHE A 104 25.99 -18.72 -5.22
N ASP A 105 27.12 -18.97 -4.58
CA ASP A 105 27.61 -20.31 -4.26
C ASP A 105 26.76 -20.91 -3.12
N ARG A 106 25.86 -21.82 -3.50
CA ARG A 106 24.97 -22.55 -2.59
C ARG A 106 25.68 -23.58 -1.71
N THR A 107 26.98 -23.81 -1.88
CA THR A 107 27.69 -24.91 -1.21
C THR A 107 28.40 -24.52 0.10
N ARG A 108 28.36 -23.24 0.52
CA ARG A 108 29.00 -22.77 1.76
C ARG A 108 28.05 -22.75 2.96
N PRO A 109 28.19 -23.66 3.94
CA PRO A 109 27.34 -23.71 5.15
C PRO A 109 27.62 -22.56 6.15
N ASP A 110 28.69 -21.79 5.93
CA ASP A 110 29.09 -20.60 6.69
C ASP A 110 28.59 -19.28 6.08
N ALA A 111 27.88 -19.33 4.94
CA ALA A 111 27.13 -18.20 4.39
C ALA A 111 25.87 -17.90 5.25
N LYS A 112 26.09 -17.64 6.54
CA LYS A 112 25.09 -16.99 7.39
C LYS A 112 24.91 -15.60 6.81
N MET A 113 23.85 -15.45 6.04
CA MET A 113 23.33 -14.21 5.50
C MET A 113 23.30 -13.14 6.60
N GLN A 114 24.38 -12.38 6.74
CA GLN A 114 24.40 -11.21 7.59
C GLN A 114 23.63 -10.13 6.84
N THR A 115 22.33 -10.07 7.09
CA THR A 115 21.51 -8.92 6.74
C THR A 115 22.10 -7.74 7.49
N ARG A 116 22.91 -6.92 6.81
CA ARG A 116 23.34 -5.66 7.39
C ARG A 116 22.06 -4.83 7.58
N PRO A 117 21.64 -4.52 8.82
CA PRO A 117 20.47 -3.68 9.01
C PRO A 117 20.78 -2.35 8.31
N VAL A 118 19.95 -1.95 7.35
CA VAL A 118 20.02 -0.61 6.79
C VAL A 118 19.88 0.35 7.96
N GLN A 119 20.99 0.99 8.36
CA GLN A 119 20.95 2.02 9.39
C GLN A 119 20.08 3.15 8.85
N GLY A 120 18.86 3.30 9.37
CA GLY A 120 17.88 4.27 8.89
C GLY A 120 16.82 3.73 7.92
N GLY A 121 16.65 2.41 7.82
CA GLY A 121 15.57 1.82 7.02
C GLY A 121 14.16 2.27 7.44
N PHE A 122 13.16 1.97 6.60
CA PHE A 122 11.73 2.35 6.63
C PHE A 122 11.00 2.38 7.99
N ALA A 123 11.58 1.87 9.07
CA ALA A 123 10.97 1.81 10.38
C ALA A 123 11.86 2.44 11.47
N PRO A 124 11.26 3.03 12.52
CA PRO A 124 11.96 3.37 13.76
C PRO A 124 12.85 2.22 14.13
N LYS A 125 14.08 2.54 14.57
CA LYS A 125 15.08 1.57 14.97
C LYS A 125 14.42 0.40 15.72
N GLY A 126 14.37 -0.78 15.08
CA GLY A 126 13.86 -2.01 15.69
C GLY A 126 12.46 -2.51 15.28
N VAL A 127 11.65 -1.79 14.49
CA VAL A 127 10.34 -2.30 14.04
C VAL A 127 10.43 -2.87 12.62
N SER A 128 9.90 -4.06 12.35
CA SER A 128 9.88 -4.58 10.97
C SER A 128 8.77 -3.91 10.13
N PRO A 129 8.95 -3.73 8.80
CA PRO A 129 7.89 -3.20 7.94
C PRO A 129 6.60 -4.01 8.03
N MET A 130 6.70 -5.34 8.13
CA MET A 130 5.53 -6.21 8.27
C MET A 130 4.86 -6.10 9.64
N ALA A 131 5.59 -5.83 10.72
CA ALA A 131 4.98 -5.52 12.02
C ALA A 131 4.15 -4.23 11.95
N ARG A 132 4.62 -3.20 11.24
CA ARG A 132 3.85 -1.98 11.01
C ARG A 132 2.61 -2.25 10.15
N ALA A 133 2.74 -3.04 9.09
CA ALA A 133 1.61 -3.42 8.25
C ALA A 133 0.54 -4.19 9.04
N TRP A 134 0.96 -5.11 9.89
CA TRP A 134 0.07 -5.84 10.81
C TRP A 134 -0.61 -4.91 11.81
N ALA A 135 0.14 -4.00 12.43
CA ALA A 135 -0.41 -3.02 13.37
C ALA A 135 -1.40 -2.06 12.69
N TRP A 136 -1.17 -1.68 11.43
CA TRP A 136 -2.12 -0.91 10.63
C TRP A 136 -3.44 -1.66 10.46
N LEU A 137 -3.39 -2.94 10.08
CA LEU A 137 -4.59 -3.79 9.94
C LEU A 137 -5.32 -3.93 11.27
N ALA A 138 -4.60 -4.26 12.35
CA ALA A 138 -5.20 -4.42 13.66
C ALA A 138 -5.92 -3.13 14.13
N ARG A 139 -5.29 -1.96 13.94
CA ARG A 139 -5.93 -0.67 14.27
C ARG A 139 -7.22 -0.46 13.48
N LEU A 140 -7.16 -0.62 12.16
CA LEU A 140 -8.34 -0.44 11.29
C LEU A 140 -9.50 -1.38 11.71
N LEU A 141 -9.19 -2.66 11.96
CA LEU A 141 -10.20 -3.68 12.24
C LEU A 141 -10.76 -3.64 13.66
N ASN A 142 -10.07 -2.98 14.57
CA ASN A 142 -10.56 -2.72 15.92
C ASN A 142 -11.51 -1.50 16.00
N HIS A 143 -11.54 -0.65 14.97
CA HIS A 143 -12.48 0.46 14.88
C HIS A 143 -13.76 0.09 14.09
N PRO A 144 -14.90 0.76 14.38
CA PRO A 144 -16.09 0.61 13.56
C PRO A 144 -15.79 1.06 12.12
N PRO A 145 -16.26 0.33 11.10
CA PRO A 145 -15.99 0.72 9.73
C PRO A 145 -16.72 2.02 9.40
N GLY A 146 -16.10 2.86 8.57
CA GLY A 146 -16.72 4.01 7.92
C GLY A 146 -16.90 3.77 6.42
N ASN A 147 -17.57 4.69 5.73
CA ASN A 147 -18.02 4.54 4.35
C ASN A 147 -16.93 4.13 3.34
N ILE A 148 -15.69 4.57 3.55
CA ILE A 148 -14.57 4.28 2.67
C ILE A 148 -13.81 2.99 3.05
N THR A 149 -14.13 2.36 4.19
CA THR A 149 -13.34 1.26 4.76
C THR A 149 -13.14 0.09 3.80
N ALA A 150 -14.16 -0.30 3.03
CA ALA A 150 -14.01 -1.39 2.06
C ALA A 150 -12.95 -1.07 0.99
N THR A 151 -12.97 0.16 0.46
CA THR A 151 -11.99 0.66 -0.51
C THR A 151 -10.59 0.71 0.08
N ILE A 152 -10.43 1.30 1.26
CA ILE A 152 -9.13 1.43 1.96
C ILE A 152 -8.56 0.05 2.29
N LEU A 153 -9.39 -0.87 2.79
CA LEU A 153 -8.95 -2.21 3.16
C LEU A 153 -8.47 -2.99 1.93
N LEU A 154 -9.20 -2.92 0.81
CA LEU A 154 -8.79 -3.56 -0.43
C LEU A 154 -7.51 -2.94 -1.01
N ALA A 155 -7.40 -1.60 -0.97
CA ALA A 155 -6.22 -0.86 -1.42
C ALA A 155 -4.97 -1.21 -0.61
N PHE A 156 -5.13 -1.48 0.69
CA PHE A 156 -4.03 -1.90 1.56
C PHE A 156 -3.68 -3.39 1.38
N LEU A 157 -4.68 -4.28 1.37
CA LEU A 157 -4.45 -5.72 1.32
C LEU A 157 -3.83 -6.16 0.00
N LYS A 158 -4.27 -5.63 -1.14
CA LYS A 158 -3.77 -6.06 -2.46
C LYS A 158 -2.24 -5.97 -2.57
N PRO A 159 -1.58 -4.86 -2.16
CA PRO A 159 -0.13 -4.79 -2.23
C PRO A 159 0.63 -5.66 -1.23
N CYS A 160 0.17 -5.74 0.01
CA CYS A 160 0.95 -6.34 1.10
C CYS A 160 0.53 -7.78 1.48
N ALA A 161 -0.58 -8.31 0.93
CA ALA A 161 -1.10 -9.63 1.29
C ALA A 161 -0.06 -10.75 1.08
N ARG A 162 0.79 -10.64 0.06
CA ARG A 162 1.85 -11.62 -0.18
C ARG A 162 2.94 -11.59 0.90
N ALA A 163 3.48 -10.43 1.28
CA ALA A 163 4.45 -10.42 2.38
C ALA A 163 3.80 -10.73 3.74
N LEU A 164 2.57 -10.28 4.00
CA LEU A 164 1.85 -10.59 5.23
C LEU A 164 1.57 -12.09 5.38
N SER A 165 1.15 -12.76 4.31
CA SER A 165 0.94 -14.22 4.32
C SER A 165 2.25 -15.01 4.51
N ARG A 166 3.39 -14.46 4.10
CA ARG A 166 4.70 -15.07 4.37
C ARG A 166 5.21 -14.79 5.79
N ALA A 167 5.00 -13.57 6.29
CA ALA A 167 5.44 -13.16 7.61
C ALA A 167 4.59 -13.80 8.73
N TYR A 168 3.28 -13.96 8.50
CA TYR A 168 2.31 -14.44 9.48
C TYR A 168 1.36 -15.49 8.88
N PRO A 169 1.84 -16.65 8.38
CA PRO A 169 1.04 -17.57 7.57
C PRO A 169 -0.24 -18.07 8.26
N THR A 170 -0.16 -18.42 9.53
CA THR A 170 -1.33 -18.91 10.29
C THR A 170 -2.23 -17.77 10.75
N GLN A 171 -1.66 -16.65 11.19
CA GLN A 171 -2.42 -15.52 11.73
C GLN A 171 -3.11 -14.73 10.61
N PHE A 172 -2.46 -14.56 9.47
CA PHE A 172 -3.03 -13.88 8.32
C PHE A 172 -4.26 -14.62 7.78
N SER A 173 -4.21 -15.95 7.69
CA SER A 173 -5.38 -16.76 7.32
C SER A 173 -6.54 -16.58 8.29
N LYS A 174 -6.28 -16.59 9.61
CA LYS A 174 -7.30 -16.30 10.63
C LYS A 174 -7.88 -14.90 10.47
N LEU A 175 -7.04 -13.91 10.18
CA LEU A 175 -7.45 -12.53 9.94
C LEU A 175 -8.38 -12.43 8.73
N LEU A 176 -8.05 -13.09 7.61
CA LEU A 176 -8.90 -13.10 6.43
C LEU A 176 -10.23 -13.83 6.68
N SER A 177 -10.24 -14.90 7.47
CA SER A 177 -11.48 -15.55 7.90
C SER A 177 -12.34 -14.62 8.77
N PHE A 178 -11.74 -13.92 9.73
CA PHE A 178 -12.42 -12.93 10.56
C PHE A 178 -13.00 -11.78 9.73
N LEU A 179 -12.24 -11.29 8.74
CA LEU A 179 -12.71 -10.28 7.80
C LEU A 179 -13.97 -10.76 7.07
N GLN A 180 -13.92 -11.99 6.53
CA GLN A 180 -15.00 -12.56 5.74
C GLN A 180 -16.27 -12.83 6.56
N THR A 181 -16.14 -13.36 7.79
CA THR A 181 -17.30 -13.79 8.59
C THR A 181 -17.87 -12.69 9.45
N THR A 182 -17.02 -11.83 10.02
CA THR A 182 -17.43 -10.89 11.08
C THR A 182 -17.36 -9.44 10.62
N TYR A 183 -16.23 -9.01 10.05
CA TYR A 183 -16.02 -7.60 9.72
C TYR A 183 -16.85 -7.14 8.51
N LEU A 184 -17.04 -8.00 7.49
CA LEU A 184 -17.92 -7.71 6.36
C LEU A 184 -19.38 -7.47 6.77
N ALA A 185 -19.87 -8.15 7.82
CA ALA A 185 -21.20 -7.90 8.36
C ALA A 185 -21.32 -6.50 8.96
N LYS A 186 -20.28 -6.04 9.68
CA LYS A 186 -20.21 -4.67 10.21
C LYS A 186 -20.21 -3.62 9.08
N ILE A 187 -19.44 -3.87 8.01
CA ILE A 187 -19.42 -3.00 6.82
C ILE A 187 -20.81 -2.94 6.20
N ARG A 188 -21.49 -4.09 6.01
CA ARG A 188 -22.84 -4.16 5.45
C ARG A 188 -23.86 -3.38 6.28
N GLY A 189 -23.80 -3.47 7.61
CA GLY A 189 -24.72 -2.76 8.50
C GLY A 189 -24.56 -1.23 8.40
N MET A 190 -23.32 -0.75 8.35
CA MET A 190 -23.04 0.68 8.21
C MET A 190 -23.40 1.23 6.83
N VAL A 191 -23.14 0.45 5.78
CA VAL A 191 -23.62 0.73 4.42
C VAL A 191 -25.16 0.84 4.48
N ALA A 192 -25.90 -0.19 4.88
CA ALA A 192 -27.37 -0.16 4.87
C ALA A 192 -28.02 1.06 5.59
N GLY A 193 -27.40 1.61 6.63
CA GLY A 193 -27.92 2.74 7.41
C GLY A 193 -27.77 4.13 6.81
N GLN A 194 -26.98 4.33 5.73
CA GLN A 194 -26.61 5.66 5.24
C GLN A 194 -27.13 6.03 3.84
N GLY A 195 -28.06 5.26 3.26
CA GLY A 195 -28.65 5.57 1.94
C GLY A 195 -27.62 5.55 0.80
N ASN A 196 -26.88 4.44 0.69
CA ASN A 196 -25.55 4.43 0.06
C ASN A 196 -25.47 4.88 -1.39
N PRO A 197 -24.34 5.50 -1.76
CA PRO A 197 -23.89 5.55 -3.14
C PRO A 197 -23.46 4.16 -3.64
N ALA A 198 -23.75 3.88 -4.91
CA ALA A 198 -23.39 2.64 -5.62
C ALA A 198 -21.89 2.27 -5.52
N GLU A 199 -21.02 3.25 -5.28
CA GLU A 199 -19.57 3.09 -5.15
C GLU A 199 -19.16 2.29 -3.91
N GLU A 200 -19.85 2.47 -2.78
CA GLU A 200 -19.53 1.76 -1.53
C GLU A 200 -19.89 0.28 -1.63
N GLU A 201 -21.04 0.01 -2.27
CA GLU A 201 -21.48 -1.36 -2.52
C GLU A 201 -20.57 -2.05 -3.54
N ALA A 202 -20.15 -1.36 -4.60
CA ALA A 202 -19.17 -1.89 -5.55
C ALA A 202 -17.83 -2.22 -4.88
N ALA A 203 -17.33 -1.34 -4.00
CA ALA A 203 -16.11 -1.60 -3.22
C ALA A 203 -16.26 -2.81 -2.29
N ARG A 204 -17.43 -2.96 -1.65
CA ARG A 204 -17.75 -4.11 -0.80
C ARG A 204 -17.78 -5.41 -1.59
N VAL A 205 -18.43 -5.44 -2.76
CA VAL A 205 -18.48 -6.60 -3.65
C VAL A 205 -17.08 -7.00 -4.11
N ASN A 206 -16.25 -6.03 -4.52
CA ASN A 206 -14.87 -6.28 -4.92
C ASN A 206 -14.02 -6.87 -3.77
N LEU A 207 -14.21 -6.37 -2.54
CA LEU A 207 -13.54 -6.90 -1.36
C LEU A 207 -13.98 -8.33 -1.05
N VAL A 208 -15.28 -8.63 -1.14
CA VAL A 208 -15.83 -9.97 -0.92
C VAL A 208 -15.27 -10.98 -1.92
N SER A 209 -15.26 -10.62 -3.22
CA SER A 209 -14.67 -11.46 -4.27
C SER A 209 -13.20 -11.73 -3.99
N TRP A 210 -12.40 -10.69 -3.72
CA TRP A 210 -10.98 -10.85 -3.44
C TRP A 210 -10.70 -11.72 -2.19
N LEU A 211 -11.48 -11.54 -1.12
CA LEU A 211 -11.35 -12.35 0.11
C LEU A 211 -11.67 -13.82 -0.15
N THR A 212 -12.73 -14.09 -0.92
CA THR A 212 -13.17 -15.44 -1.25
C THR A 212 -12.09 -16.18 -2.05
N ASP A 213 -11.58 -15.54 -3.11
CA ASP A 213 -10.54 -16.10 -3.95
C ASP A 213 -9.24 -16.34 -3.17
N THR A 214 -8.86 -15.37 -2.33
CA THR A 214 -7.63 -15.45 -1.54
C THR A 214 -7.71 -16.52 -0.45
N ASN A 215 -8.84 -16.63 0.27
CA ASN A 215 -9.05 -17.68 1.27
C ASN A 215 -9.08 -19.06 0.62
N ALA A 216 -9.74 -19.21 -0.53
CA ALA A 216 -9.76 -20.47 -1.27
C ALA A 216 -8.36 -20.88 -1.75
N LEU A 217 -7.56 -19.92 -2.20
CA LEU A 217 -6.18 -20.13 -2.60
C LEU A 217 -5.30 -20.57 -1.41
N LEU A 218 -5.41 -19.88 -0.27
CA LEU A 218 -4.63 -20.20 0.93
C LEU A 218 -5.04 -21.56 1.53
N ALA A 219 -6.33 -21.91 1.48
CA ALA A 219 -6.82 -23.21 1.94
C ALA A 219 -6.23 -24.39 1.15
N LYS A 220 -5.91 -24.18 -0.14
CA LYS A 220 -5.23 -25.16 -1.01
C LYS A 220 -3.71 -25.20 -0.81
N GLY A 221 -3.17 -24.47 0.15
CA GLY A 221 -1.71 -24.29 0.32
C GLY A 221 -1.07 -23.42 -0.77
N GLY A 222 -1.89 -22.72 -1.57
CA GLY A 222 -1.42 -21.79 -2.58
C GLY A 222 -0.75 -20.56 -1.96
N ARG A 223 0.05 -19.86 -2.77
CA ARG A 223 0.71 -18.60 -2.37
C ARG A 223 0.00 -17.41 -3.00
N VAL A 224 -0.25 -16.37 -2.21
CA VAL A 224 -0.83 -15.13 -2.71
C VAL A 224 0.03 -14.62 -3.88
N PRO A 225 -0.58 -14.35 -5.05
CA PRO A 225 0.16 -13.94 -6.24
C PRO A 225 0.89 -12.62 -6.00
N GLU A 226 1.96 -12.42 -6.75
CA GLU A 226 2.65 -11.14 -6.74
C GLU A 226 1.77 -10.08 -7.42
N PRO A 227 1.66 -8.88 -6.85
CA PRO A 227 0.90 -7.80 -7.46
C PRO A 227 1.49 -7.46 -8.83
N LYS A 228 0.64 -7.23 -9.83
CA LYS A 228 1.09 -6.89 -11.18
C LYS A 228 1.83 -5.56 -11.15
N GLU A 229 3.05 -5.55 -11.69
CA GLU A 229 3.86 -4.34 -11.86
C GLU A 229 3.18 -3.37 -12.84
N ALA A 230 3.62 -2.10 -12.78
CA ALA A 230 3.16 -1.11 -13.74
C ALA A 230 3.70 -1.46 -15.12
N ASP A 231 2.83 -1.52 -16.12
CA ASP A 231 3.25 -1.42 -17.52
C ASP A 231 3.89 -0.03 -17.73
N MET A 232 5.22 0.02 -17.78
CA MET A 232 5.99 1.23 -18.07
C MET A 232 6.44 1.16 -19.53
N PRO A 233 6.13 2.18 -20.36
CA PRO A 233 6.70 2.24 -21.69
C PRO A 233 8.22 2.26 -21.58
N GLU A 234 8.88 1.56 -22.49
CA GLU A 234 10.34 1.54 -22.57
C GLU A 234 10.86 2.97 -22.63
N TYR A 235 11.74 3.33 -21.68
CA TYR A 235 12.34 4.66 -21.64
C TYR A 235 13.17 4.86 -22.90
N LYS A 236 12.69 5.72 -23.79
CA LYS A 236 13.48 6.24 -24.90
C LYS A 236 14.22 7.48 -24.41
N PRO A 237 15.56 7.48 -24.43
CA PRO A 237 16.31 8.70 -24.16
C PRO A 237 15.79 9.83 -25.05
N PRO A 238 15.67 11.06 -24.52
CA PRO A 238 15.46 12.24 -25.34
C PRO A 238 16.46 12.25 -26.50
N ASP A 239 15.96 12.43 -27.74
CA ASP A 239 16.82 12.47 -28.94
C ASP A 239 17.45 13.86 -29.07
N ASP A 240 18.34 14.17 -28.12
CA ASP A 240 19.00 15.47 -27.93
C ASP A 240 19.99 15.82 -29.06
N LEU A 241 20.14 14.95 -30.07
CA LEU A 241 21.04 15.13 -31.21
C LEU A 241 20.33 15.58 -32.49
N SER A 242 19.00 15.75 -32.47
CA SER A 242 18.22 16.11 -33.65
C SER A 242 18.14 17.63 -33.91
N ASP A 243 18.42 18.47 -32.90
CA ASP A 243 18.27 19.94 -32.99
C ASP A 243 19.56 20.70 -33.38
N THR A 244 20.71 20.05 -33.58
CA THR A 244 21.97 20.75 -33.95
C THR A 244 22.15 20.95 -35.46
N LYS A 245 21.13 20.75 -36.29
CA LYS A 245 21.13 21.19 -37.70
C LYS A 245 20.39 22.51 -37.88
N GLY A 246 20.65 23.47 -36.99
CA GLY A 246 20.44 24.88 -37.28
C GLY A 246 21.46 25.31 -38.34
N THR A 247 20.97 25.64 -39.52
CA THR A 247 21.67 26.37 -40.57
C THR A 247 22.37 27.60 -39.97
N PHE A 248 23.69 27.58 -39.92
CA PHE A 248 24.48 28.80 -39.92
C PHE A 248 24.64 29.21 -41.38
N ASP A 249 24.17 30.43 -41.68
CA ASP A 249 24.30 31.10 -42.98
C ASP A 249 25.75 31.14 -43.50
#